data_AF-A0ABD0QI19-F1
#
_entry.id   AF-A0ABD0QI19-F1
#
_cell.length_a   1.000
_cell.length_b   1.000
_cell.length_c   1.000
_cell.angle_alpha   90.00
_cell.angle_beta   90.00
_cell.angle_gamma   90.00
#
_symmetry.space_group_name_H-M   'P 1'
#
loop_
_entity.id
_entity.type
_entity.pdbx_description
1 polymer ?
#
loop_
_entity_poly.entity_id
_entity_poly.type
_entity_poly.pdbx_seq_one_letter_code
_entity_poly.pdbx_strand_id
1 'polypeptide(L)' 'RAVLCTLQNETTLDPDKVAVMGGSHGGFLACHLVGQYPDFYRACASRNPVINAATLLGTSDIVDW' A
#
# COMPACT_ATOMS: atom_id res chain seq x y z
N ARG A 1 -4.93 -9.64 6.54
CA ARG A 1 -6.11 -10.28 7.20
C ARG A 1 -7.04 -9.27 7.88
N ALA A 2 -6.53 -8.26 8.59
CA ALA A 2 -7.39 -7.24 9.25
C ALA A 2 -8.41 -6.58 8.29
N VAL A 3 -7.96 -6.10 7.11
CA VAL A 3 -8.85 -5.47 6.11
C VAL A 3 -10.01 -6.38 5.70
N LEU A 4 -9.74 -7.66 5.40
CA LEU A 4 -10.79 -8.61 5.02
C LEU A 4 -11.79 -8.86 6.16
N CYS A 5 -11.31 -8.96 7.39
CA CYS A 5 -12.17 -9.08 8.56
C CYS A 5 -13.11 -7.88 8.67
N THR A 6 -12.60 -6.65 8.52
CA THR A 6 -13.44 -5.45 8.54
C THR A 6 -14.47 -5.45 7.42
N LEU A 7 -14.08 -5.78 6.18
CA LEU A 7 -15.01 -5.84 5.04
C LEU A 7 -16.09 -6.91 5.22
N GLN A 8 -15.80 -8.01 5.92
CA GLN A 8 -16.77 -9.08 6.18
C GLN A 8 -17.75 -8.75 7.30
N ASN A 9 -17.35 -7.92 8.27
CA ASN A 9 -18.17 -7.62 9.45
C ASN A 9 -18.95 -6.29 9.32
N GLU A 10 -18.52 -5.39 8.44
CA GLU A 10 -19.16 -4.09 8.23
C GLU A 10 -20.00 -4.08 6.94
N THR A 11 -21.32 -4.20 7.06
CA THR A 11 -22.25 -4.26 5.90
C THR A 11 -22.35 -2.96 5.11
N THR A 12 -21.84 -1.85 5.65
CA THR A 12 -21.82 -0.55 4.98
C THR A 12 -20.63 -0.38 4.03
N LEU A 13 -19.65 -1.28 4.08
CA LEU A 13 -18.47 -1.25 3.22
C LEU A 13 -18.68 -2.13 1.99
N ASP A 14 -18.30 -1.61 0.83
CA ASP A 14 -18.36 -2.35 -0.44
C ASP A 14 -17.01 -3.07 -0.67
N PRO A 15 -16.95 -4.41 -0.62
CA PRO A 15 -15.72 -5.16 -0.77
C PRO A 15 -15.12 -5.08 -2.18
N ASP A 16 -15.88 -4.65 -3.19
CA ASP A 16 -15.40 -4.48 -4.56
C ASP A 16 -14.82 -3.08 -4.82
N LYS A 17 -14.93 -2.16 -3.85
CA LYS A 17 -14.49 -0.76 -3.97
C LYS A 17 -13.39 -0.41 -2.96
N VAL A 18 -12.34 -1.23 -2.93
CA VAL A 18 -11.20 -1.01 -2.04
C VAL A 18 -10.09 -0.24 -2.76
N ALA A 19 -9.62 0.84 -2.15
CA ALA A 19 -8.47 1.62 -2.60
C ALA A 19 -7.38 1.64 -1.52
N VAL A 20 -6.13 1.80 -1.95
CA VAL A 20 -4.98 1.99 -1.05
C VAL A 20 -4.32 3.32 -1.31
N MET A 21 -3.81 3.96 -0.25
CA MET A 21 -3.06 5.20 -0.37
C MET A 21 -1.91 5.25 0.62
N GLY A 22 -0.84 5.93 0.23
CA GLY A 22 0.33 6.12 1.08
C GLY A 22 1.30 7.14 0.52
N GLY A 23 2.21 7.64 1.36
CA GLY A 23 3.29 8.52 0.92
C GLY A 23 4.62 8.18 1.57
N SER A 24 5.72 8.68 1.00
CA SER A 24 7.08 8.26 1.40
C SER A 24 7.19 6.73 1.44
N HIS A 25 7.55 6.13 2.56
CA HIS A 25 7.55 4.69 2.75
C HIS A 25 6.15 4.05 2.66
N GLY A 26 5.10 4.73 3.14
CA GLY A 26 3.72 4.27 2.92
C GLY A 26 3.37 4.16 1.44
N GLY A 27 4.00 4.99 0.59
CA GLY A 27 3.85 4.91 -0.87
C GLY A 27 4.51 3.66 -1.47
N PHE A 28 5.65 3.23 -0.93
CA PHE A 28 6.24 1.92 -1.25
C PHE A 28 5.26 0.78 -0.93
N LEU A 29 4.70 0.78 0.28
CA LEU A 29 3.73 -0.23 0.71
C LEU A 29 2.48 -0.24 -0.17
N ALA A 30 1.95 0.93 -0.53
CA ALA A 30 0.80 1.05 -1.42
C ALA A 30 1.10 0.44 -2.81
N CYS A 31 2.25 0.77 -3.40
CA CYS A 31 2.68 0.19 -4.68
C CYS A 31 2.91 -1.33 -4.57
N HIS A 32 3.54 -1.79 -3.49
CA HIS A 32 3.78 -3.20 -3.23
C HIS A 32 2.47 -3.99 -3.12
N LEU A 33 1.49 -3.46 -2.39
CA LEU A 33 0.17 -4.10 -2.23
C LEU A 33 -0.59 -4.22 -3.56
N VAL A 34 -0.60 -3.17 -4.38
CA VAL A 34 -1.24 -3.23 -5.71
C VAL A 34 -0.51 -4.18 -6.67
N GLY A 35 0.81 -4.27 -6.57
CA GLY A 35 1.59 -5.25 -7.35
C GLY A 35 1.33 -6.70 -6.95
N GLN A 36 1.11 -6.98 -5.66
CA GLN A 36 0.85 -8.32 -5.14
C GLN A 36 -0.63 -8.74 -5.26
N TYR A 37 -1.56 -7.78 -5.16
CA TYR A 37 -3.00 -8.03 -5.14
C TYR A 37 -3.76 -7.14 -6.14
N PRO A 38 -3.46 -7.23 -7.46
CA PRO A 38 -4.00 -6.34 -8.48
C PRO A 38 -5.52 -6.43 -8.64
N ASP A 39 -6.12 -7.59 -8.32
CA ASP A 39 -7.58 -7.78 -8.42
C ASP A 39 -8.34 -7.25 -7.21
N PHE A 40 -7.66 -7.05 -6.08
CA PHE A 40 -8.27 -6.60 -4.83
C PHE A 40 -8.36 -5.07 -4.74
N TYR A 41 -7.27 -4.36 -5.05
CA TYR A 41 -7.26 -2.89 -4.98
C TYR A 41 -7.66 -2.27 -6.33
N ARG A 42 -8.76 -1.51 -6.36
CA ARG A 42 -9.25 -0.83 -7.58
C ARG A 42 -8.58 0.49 -7.88
N ALA A 43 -7.98 1.11 -6.86
CA ALA A 43 -7.23 2.33 -7.04
C ALA A 43 -6.07 2.42 -6.06
N CYS A 44 -5.02 3.13 -6.47
CA CYS A 44 -3.85 3.42 -5.65
C CYS A 44 -3.48 4.90 -5.79
N ALA A 45 -3.30 5.58 -4.66
CA ALA A 45 -2.75 6.94 -4.62
C ALA A 45 -1.43 6.95 -3.84
N SER A 46 -0.35 7.35 -4.52
CA SER A 46 1.00 7.32 -3.94
C SER A 46 1.64 8.70 -4.00
N ARG A 47 2.01 9.29 -2.84
CA ARG A 47 2.57 10.65 -2.76
C ARG A 47 4.05 10.63 -2.36
N ASN A 48 4.90 11.16 -3.24
CA ASN A 48 6.36 11.20 -3.06
C ASN A 48 6.90 9.83 -2.58
N PRO A 49 6.62 8.73 -3.31
CA PRO A 49 6.80 7.41 -2.75
C PRO A 49 8.24 6.91 -2.88
N VAL A 50 8.65 6.10 -1.91
CA VAL A 50 9.97 5.50 -1.84
C VAL A 50 10.01 4.20 -2.66
N ILE A 51 9.80 4.28 -3.97
CA ILE A 51 9.62 3.08 -4.82
C ILE A 51 10.92 2.44 -5.30
N ASN A 52 12.05 3.12 -5.10
CA ASN A 52 13.38 2.58 -5.41
C ASN A 52 14.16 2.28 -4.12
N ALA A 53 13.63 1.34 -3.33
CA ALA A 53 14.24 0.91 -2.08
C ALA A 53 15.67 0.36 -2.29
N ALA A 54 15.93 -0.28 -3.44
CA ALA A 54 17.26 -0.78 -3.78
C ALA A 54 18.32 0.33 -3.86
N THR A 55 17.95 1.53 -4.31
CA THR A 55 18.87 2.68 -4.29
C THR A 55 19.02 3.28 -2.90
N LEU A 56 18.02 3.16 -2.01
CA LEU A 56 18.18 3.63 -0.63
C LEU A 56 19.20 2.83 0.16
N LEU A 57 19.34 1.53 -0.13
CA LEU A 57 20.38 0.69 0.45
C LEU A 57 21.76 1.30 0.21
N GLY A 58 22.36 1.86 1.26
CA GLY A 58 23.69 2.46 1.25
C GLY A 58 23.77 3.92 0.77
N THR A 59 22.67 4.55 0.34
CA THR A 59 22.64 6.00 0.02
C THR A 59 21.78 6.83 0.98
N SER A 60 20.88 6.18 1.70
CA SER A 60 20.00 6.80 2.69
C SER A 60 20.70 6.94 4.05
N ASP A 61 20.58 8.11 4.67
CA ASP A 61 20.94 8.35 6.07
C ASP A 61 19.87 7.84 7.05
N ILE A 62 18.70 7.46 6.53
CA ILE A 62 17.64 6.77 7.25
C ILE A 62 17.84 5.27 7.09
N VAL A 63 18.01 4.56 8.21
CA VAL A 63 18.15 3.10 8.24
C VAL A 63 16.86 2.40 7.83
N ASP A 64 16.98 1.28 7.12
CA ASP A 64 15.85 0.38 6.88
C ASP A 64 15.31 -0.15 8.22
N TRP A 65 14.00 -0.31 8.29
CA TRP A 65 13.27 -0.75 9.48
C TRP A 65 12.72 -2.17 9.33
#